data_AF-A0A7S2PPJ2-F1
#
_entry.id   AF-A0A7S2PPJ2-F1
#
_cell.length_a   1.000
_cell.length_b   1.000
_cell.length_c   1.000
_cell.angle_alpha   90.00
_cell.angle_beta   90.00
_cell.angle_gamma   90.00
#
_symmetry.space_group_name_H-M   'P 1'
#
loop_
_entity.id
_entity.type
_entity.pdbx_description
1 polymer ?
#
loop_
_entity_poly.entity_id
_entity_poly.type
_entity_poly.pdbx_seq_one_letter_code
_entity_poly.pdbx_strand_id
1 'polypeptide(L)'
;HIAIDRIESVDVTSVIFYAYPQAGKEKMKDGRLPIEVFVERKVSEDWPQEYLTGMAKLLLGNDMPVSIEDGTPVEHSGSWHACISYSTETATDAVREVLLDPEKRDDDWEDFRGGFGKHIHALAEARDAKGRTALGLAAEGPREVIYEYLLFCGRYKLHIGPPEHRTATSVVLRAEDLGEKADYGAIFDDADKDGDEKLDRKELKTIANSIGLDPDMFLKGSEKSDESISKGEFVSICKRLLGDGPREVVIKLMKNKDQWERECNARKKYELESKYVVSALPKIPPEYAIAKAVRDGEGGLNSIKEKYLDNIAPGIYAIVMNAAHRNLLQMLNQEQPKLDTMKAMLRQVFEAVQHMHEKNLMHGDIKMVNIVRFRIDNKLRLIDLDASARIVP
;
A
#
# COMPACT_ATOMS: atom_id res chain seq x y z
N HIS A 1 13.29 17.31 -35.05
CA HIS A 1 11.93 17.80 -35.39
C HIS A 1 11.58 17.68 -36.87
N ILE A 2 12.37 18.23 -37.81
CA ILE A 2 12.06 18.11 -39.25
C ILE A 2 11.91 16.65 -39.70
N ALA A 3 12.76 15.74 -39.21
CA ALA A 3 12.66 14.31 -39.52
C ALA A 3 11.33 13.69 -39.04
N ILE A 4 10.85 14.10 -37.86
CA ILE A 4 9.56 13.68 -37.30
C ILE A 4 8.40 14.28 -38.12
N ASP A 5 8.47 15.57 -38.43
CA ASP A 5 7.46 16.29 -39.22
C ASP A 5 7.33 15.73 -40.64
N ARG A 6 8.46 15.29 -41.22
CA ARG A 6 8.54 14.76 -42.58
C ARG A 6 8.36 13.25 -42.67
N ILE A 7 8.11 12.57 -41.55
CA ILE A 7 7.90 11.11 -41.55
C ILE A 7 9.11 10.39 -42.17
N GLU A 8 10.32 10.85 -41.82
CA GLU A 8 11.56 10.18 -42.26
C GLU A 8 11.65 8.78 -41.63
N SER A 9 12.42 7.89 -42.26
CA SER A 9 12.51 6.50 -41.83
C SER A 9 12.98 6.34 -40.38
N VAL A 10 12.60 5.20 -39.81
CA VAL A 10 12.97 4.73 -38.47
C VAL A 10 14.44 4.97 -38.16
N ASP A 11 15.32 4.49 -39.03
CA ASP A 11 16.77 4.55 -38.84
C ASP A 11 17.27 5.99 -38.75
N VAL A 12 16.72 6.90 -39.56
CA VAL A 12 17.11 8.31 -39.57
C VAL A 12 16.71 8.98 -38.26
N THR A 13 15.47 8.75 -37.82
CA THR A 13 14.95 9.42 -36.62
C THR A 13 15.64 8.89 -35.35
N SER A 14 15.88 7.57 -35.25
CA SER A 14 16.62 6.98 -34.14
C SER A 14 18.07 7.46 -34.11
N VAL A 15 18.79 7.44 -35.24
CA VAL A 15 20.19 7.91 -35.32
C VAL A 15 20.31 9.37 -34.90
N ILE A 16 19.36 10.23 -35.29
CA ILE A 16 19.36 11.64 -34.89
C ILE A 16 19.21 11.79 -33.37
N PHE A 17 18.32 11.05 -32.72
CA PHE A 17 18.17 11.15 -31.26
C PHE A 17 19.33 10.54 -30.49
N TYR A 18 20.00 9.51 -31.03
CA TYR A 18 21.25 9.03 -30.46
C TYR A 18 22.38 10.07 -30.57
N ALA A 19 22.48 10.77 -31.71
CA ALA A 19 23.49 11.80 -31.92
C ALA A 19 23.19 13.09 -31.14
N TYR A 20 21.91 13.43 -30.97
CA TYR A 20 21.45 14.67 -30.35
C TYR A 20 20.32 14.42 -29.34
N PRO A 21 20.59 13.81 -28.17
CA PRO A 21 19.55 13.49 -27.18
C PRO A 21 18.77 14.70 -26.69
N GLN A 22 19.43 15.87 -26.60
CA GLN A 22 18.79 17.11 -26.15
C GLN A 22 17.66 17.57 -27.07
N ALA A 23 17.68 17.19 -28.35
CA ALA A 23 16.61 17.50 -29.29
C ALA A 23 15.27 16.86 -28.88
N GLY A 24 15.30 15.79 -28.07
CA GLY A 24 14.11 15.15 -27.49
C GLY A 24 13.39 16.01 -26.46
N LYS A 25 14.09 16.98 -25.87
CA LYS A 25 13.61 17.87 -24.79
C LYS A 25 13.06 19.19 -25.31
N GLU A 26 13.43 19.54 -26.53
CA GLU A 26 13.00 20.80 -27.15
C GLU A 26 11.62 20.65 -27.78
N LYS A 27 10.74 21.59 -27.45
CA LYS A 27 9.42 21.68 -28.08
C LYS A 27 9.54 21.99 -29.56
N MET A 28 8.70 21.32 -30.34
CA MET A 28 8.48 21.56 -31.75
C MET A 28 7.76 22.91 -31.96
N LYS A 29 7.65 23.36 -33.21
CA LYS A 29 7.04 24.66 -33.54
C LYS A 29 5.58 24.78 -33.11
N ASP A 30 4.88 23.67 -33.03
CA ASP A 30 3.49 23.58 -32.57
C ASP A 30 3.36 23.50 -31.03
N GLY A 31 4.49 23.53 -30.30
CA GLY A 31 4.55 23.52 -28.84
C GLY A 31 4.58 22.14 -28.20
N ARG A 32 4.48 21.06 -28.99
CA ARG A 32 4.56 19.67 -28.51
C ARG A 32 6.01 19.23 -28.33
N LEU A 33 6.26 18.35 -27.38
CA LEU A 33 7.50 17.59 -27.30
C LEU A 33 7.53 16.49 -28.37
N PRO A 34 8.71 16.09 -28.86
CA PRO A 34 8.86 14.98 -29.80
C PRO A 34 8.14 13.70 -29.38
N ILE A 35 8.16 13.38 -28.08
CA ILE A 35 7.50 12.18 -27.55
C ILE A 35 5.99 12.19 -27.78
N GLU A 36 5.35 13.35 -27.70
CA GLU A 36 3.91 13.52 -27.92
C GLU A 36 3.53 13.09 -29.34
N VAL A 37 4.41 13.32 -30.33
CA VAL A 37 4.16 12.89 -31.71
C VAL A 37 4.12 11.37 -31.84
N PHE A 38 4.95 10.64 -31.10
CA PHE A 38 5.00 9.18 -31.16
C PHE A 38 3.86 8.54 -30.36
N VAL A 39 3.56 9.03 -29.16
CA VAL A 39 2.49 8.46 -28.33
C VAL A 39 1.10 8.76 -28.86
N GLU A 40 0.91 9.86 -29.61
CA GLU A 40 -0.36 10.20 -30.26
C GLU A 40 -0.54 9.51 -31.64
N ARG A 41 0.56 9.02 -32.23
CA ARG A 41 0.52 8.42 -33.58
C ARG A 41 -0.30 7.14 -33.58
N LYS A 42 -1.20 7.02 -34.56
CA LYS A 42 -1.93 5.78 -34.82
C LYS A 42 -1.02 4.74 -35.47
N VAL A 43 -1.16 3.49 -35.04
CA VAL A 43 -0.49 2.34 -35.65
C VAL A 43 -0.89 2.21 -37.12
N SER A 44 0.09 1.97 -37.98
CA SER A 44 -0.07 1.74 -39.42
C SER A 44 1.10 0.90 -39.95
N GLU A 45 1.07 0.50 -41.22
CA GLU A 45 2.19 -0.24 -41.85
C GLU A 45 3.51 0.55 -41.77
N ASP A 46 3.46 1.87 -41.97
CA ASP A 46 4.63 2.75 -41.88
C ASP A 46 5.05 3.06 -40.43
N TRP A 47 4.15 2.84 -39.46
CA TRP A 47 4.33 3.15 -38.05
C TRP A 47 3.86 2.00 -37.16
N PRO A 48 4.59 0.88 -37.13
CA PRO A 48 4.22 -0.27 -36.33
C PRO A 48 4.32 0.04 -34.83
N GLN A 49 3.52 -0.66 -34.02
CA GLN A 49 3.44 -0.47 -32.56
C GLN A 49 4.81 -0.56 -31.88
N GLU A 50 5.63 -1.53 -32.27
CA GLU A 50 7.00 -1.73 -31.75
C GLU A 50 7.88 -0.50 -32.00
N TYR A 51 7.76 0.12 -33.17
CA TYR A 51 8.54 1.32 -33.51
C TYR A 51 8.11 2.53 -32.68
N LEU A 52 6.80 2.78 -32.59
CA LEU A 52 6.27 3.89 -31.79
C LEU A 52 6.70 3.75 -30.33
N THR A 53 6.61 2.54 -29.78
CA THR A 53 7.00 2.22 -28.40
C THR A 53 8.51 2.40 -28.20
N GLY A 54 9.34 1.88 -29.11
CA GLY A 54 10.80 2.01 -29.03
C GLY A 54 11.27 3.46 -29.06
N MET A 55 10.65 4.29 -29.91
CA MET A 55 10.97 5.73 -29.98
C MET A 55 10.51 6.48 -28.72
N ALA A 56 9.30 6.21 -28.22
CA ALA A 56 8.82 6.80 -26.98
C ALA A 56 9.71 6.42 -25.79
N LYS A 57 10.13 5.16 -25.68
CA LYS A 57 11.09 4.69 -24.68
C LYS A 57 12.44 5.40 -24.78
N LEU A 58 13.01 5.53 -25.99
CA LEU A 58 14.27 6.22 -26.21
C LEU A 58 14.20 7.67 -25.72
N LEU A 59 13.10 8.36 -26.03
CA LEU A 59 12.88 9.74 -25.60
C LEU A 59 12.68 9.84 -24.08
N LEU A 60 11.93 8.92 -23.48
CA LEU A 60 11.81 8.82 -22.02
C LEU A 60 13.17 8.65 -21.36
N GLY A 61 13.96 7.66 -21.77
CA GLY A 61 15.27 7.36 -21.19
C GLY A 61 16.25 8.54 -21.22
N ASN A 62 16.11 9.45 -22.20
CA ASN A 62 16.93 10.65 -22.32
C ASN A 62 16.45 11.85 -21.46
N ASP A 63 15.21 11.81 -20.96
CA ASP A 63 14.54 12.94 -20.28
C ASP A 63 13.63 12.47 -19.14
N MET A 64 14.17 11.60 -18.27
CA MET A 64 13.51 11.18 -17.04
C MET A 64 13.63 12.25 -15.94
N PRO A 65 12.61 12.41 -15.08
CA PRO A 65 12.60 13.42 -14.01
C PRO A 65 13.53 13.08 -12.84
N VAL A 66 14.16 11.92 -12.85
CA VAL A 66 15.03 11.42 -11.79
C VAL A 66 16.25 10.72 -12.39
N SER A 67 17.34 10.70 -11.65
CA SER A 67 18.54 9.94 -12.00
C SER A 67 18.26 8.44 -11.88
N ILE A 68 18.73 7.65 -12.84
CA ILE A 68 18.63 6.19 -12.77
C ILE A 68 19.51 5.61 -11.65
N GLU A 69 20.59 6.30 -11.26
CA GLU A 69 21.54 5.79 -10.28
C GLU A 69 20.95 5.81 -8.87
N ASP A 70 20.44 6.97 -8.45
CA ASP A 70 20.07 7.24 -7.05
C ASP A 70 18.65 7.82 -6.88
N GLY A 71 17.92 8.03 -7.97
CA GLY A 71 16.55 8.56 -7.93
C GLY A 71 16.47 10.05 -7.59
N THR A 72 17.60 10.76 -7.58
CA THR A 72 17.61 12.20 -7.32
C THR A 72 16.88 12.95 -8.42
N PRO A 73 16.07 13.98 -8.10
CA PRO A 73 15.40 14.79 -9.10
C PRO A 73 16.39 15.41 -10.09
N VAL A 74 16.11 15.28 -11.38
CA VAL A 74 16.89 15.89 -12.46
C VAL A 74 16.11 17.07 -13.02
N GLU A 75 16.82 18.17 -13.30
CA GLU A 75 16.23 19.31 -13.97
C GLU A 75 15.84 18.90 -15.39
N HIS A 76 14.58 19.22 -15.79
CA HIS A 76 13.91 18.82 -17.05
C HIS A 76 13.16 17.48 -16.97
N SER A 77 11.82 17.56 -16.91
CA SER A 77 10.91 16.42 -16.72
C SER A 77 9.75 16.38 -17.73
N GLY A 78 9.91 17.05 -18.87
CA GLY A 78 8.82 17.25 -19.82
C GLY A 78 8.31 15.93 -20.40
N SER A 79 9.24 15.05 -20.80
CA SER A 79 8.91 13.83 -21.54
C SER A 79 8.11 12.83 -20.72
N TRP A 80 8.48 12.62 -19.46
CA TRP A 80 7.72 11.73 -18.56
C TRP A 80 6.27 12.20 -18.39
N HIS A 81 6.08 13.48 -18.04
CA HIS A 81 4.74 14.04 -17.85
C HIS A 81 3.92 14.06 -19.13
N ALA A 82 4.56 14.33 -20.27
CA ALA A 82 3.93 14.30 -21.58
C ALA A 82 3.47 12.88 -21.92
N CYS A 83 4.36 11.88 -21.86
CA CYS A 83 4.04 10.50 -22.19
C CYS A 83 2.89 9.94 -21.36
N ILE A 84 2.98 10.06 -20.03
CA ILE A 84 1.98 9.47 -19.14
C ILE A 84 0.59 10.11 -19.30
N SER A 85 0.50 11.32 -19.87
CA SER A 85 -0.79 12.01 -20.06
C SER A 85 -1.64 11.45 -21.20
N TYR A 86 -1.10 10.53 -22.03
CA TYR A 86 -1.82 9.87 -23.12
C TYR A 86 -2.27 8.47 -22.71
N SER A 87 -3.50 8.10 -23.06
CA SER A 87 -4.09 6.78 -22.79
C SER A 87 -3.83 5.77 -23.92
N THR A 88 -2.79 5.97 -24.73
CA THR A 88 -2.52 5.11 -25.88
C THR A 88 -1.74 3.85 -25.48
N GLU A 89 -1.85 2.80 -26.28
CA GLU A 89 -1.07 1.57 -26.12
C GLU A 89 0.43 1.88 -26.14
N THR A 90 0.88 2.72 -27.10
CA THR A 90 2.26 3.23 -27.18
C THR A 90 2.75 3.87 -25.89
N ALA A 91 1.96 4.77 -25.28
CA ALA A 91 2.35 5.42 -24.03
C ALA A 91 2.45 4.40 -22.89
N THR A 92 1.51 3.46 -22.84
CA THR A 92 1.43 2.41 -21.82
C THR A 92 2.65 1.49 -21.90
N ASP A 93 2.98 1.02 -23.10
CA ASP A 93 4.11 0.12 -23.34
C ASP A 93 5.44 0.83 -23.11
N ALA A 94 5.59 2.08 -23.55
CA ALA A 94 6.81 2.85 -23.32
C ALA A 94 7.08 3.07 -21.82
N VAL A 95 6.03 3.34 -21.04
CA VAL A 95 6.12 3.44 -19.57
C VAL A 95 6.50 2.09 -18.97
N ARG A 96 5.88 0.99 -19.42
CA ARG A 96 6.25 -0.36 -18.95
C ARG A 96 7.72 -0.64 -19.24
N GLU A 97 8.17 -0.38 -20.45
CA GLU A 97 9.54 -0.66 -20.87
C GLU A 97 10.61 0.19 -20.19
N VAL A 98 10.34 1.46 -19.84
CA VAL A 98 11.32 2.31 -19.15
C VAL A 98 11.46 1.93 -17.67
N LEU A 99 10.41 1.37 -17.06
CA LEU A 99 10.45 0.91 -15.67
C LEU A 99 11.15 -0.45 -15.51
N LEU A 100 11.17 -1.27 -16.57
CA LEU A 100 11.86 -2.56 -16.61
C LEU A 100 13.39 -2.41 -16.61
N ASP A 101 14.09 -3.39 -16.02
CA ASP A 101 15.54 -3.53 -16.16
C ASP A 101 15.87 -4.41 -17.37
N PRO A 102 16.51 -3.89 -18.43
CA PRO A 102 16.90 -4.71 -19.57
C PRO A 102 18.11 -5.63 -19.29
N GLU A 103 18.91 -5.36 -18.24
CA GLU A 103 20.15 -6.11 -17.94
C GLU A 103 19.92 -7.36 -17.08
N LYS A 104 18.77 -7.47 -16.39
CA LYS A 104 18.38 -8.65 -15.59
C LYS A 104 17.62 -9.71 -16.37
N ARG A 105 17.84 -9.77 -17.69
CA ARG A 105 17.18 -10.72 -18.59
C ARG A 105 17.88 -12.10 -18.54
N ASP A 106 18.12 -12.62 -17.33
CA ASP A 106 18.59 -14.00 -17.13
C ASP A 106 17.42 -14.98 -17.13
N ASP A 107 17.72 -16.28 -17.28
CA ASP A 107 16.78 -17.39 -17.59
C ASP A 107 15.57 -17.57 -16.62
N ASP A 108 15.56 -16.89 -15.48
CA ASP A 108 14.40 -16.80 -14.59
C ASP A 108 13.57 -15.55 -14.94
N TRP A 109 12.48 -15.78 -15.68
CA TRP A 109 11.45 -14.80 -16.09
C TRP A 109 10.69 -14.12 -14.93
N GLU A 110 11.26 -14.05 -13.72
CA GLU A 110 10.56 -13.55 -12.53
C GLU A 110 11.14 -12.24 -11.98
N ASP A 111 12.36 -11.81 -12.33
CA ASP A 111 13.05 -10.68 -11.69
C ASP A 111 13.19 -9.43 -12.60
N PHE A 112 12.05 -8.90 -13.04
CA PHE A 112 11.96 -7.85 -14.07
C PHE A 112 12.08 -6.39 -13.58
N ARG A 113 12.31 -6.15 -12.29
CA ARG A 113 12.26 -4.79 -11.70
C ARG A 113 13.67 -4.28 -11.37
N GLY A 114 14.11 -3.21 -12.02
CA GLY A 114 15.45 -2.64 -11.77
C GLY A 114 15.87 -1.43 -12.63
N GLY A 115 15.17 -1.15 -13.74
CA GLY A 115 15.29 0.12 -14.48
C GLY A 115 14.76 1.31 -13.68
N PHE A 116 14.05 2.24 -14.30
CA PHE A 116 13.47 3.36 -13.54
C PHE A 116 12.41 2.93 -12.53
N GLY A 117 11.92 1.68 -12.60
CA GLY A 117 10.96 1.10 -11.67
C GLY A 117 11.42 1.09 -10.21
N LYS A 118 12.73 1.03 -9.94
CA LYS A 118 13.25 1.13 -8.55
C LYS A 118 13.02 2.50 -7.91
N HIS A 119 12.80 3.52 -8.74
CA HIS A 119 12.55 4.91 -8.34
C HIS A 119 11.08 5.32 -8.47
N ILE A 120 10.16 4.35 -8.56
CA ILE A 120 8.73 4.61 -8.87
C ILE A 120 8.08 5.65 -7.95
N HIS A 121 8.42 5.68 -6.66
CA HIS A 121 7.88 6.67 -5.74
C HIS A 121 8.29 8.09 -6.11
N ALA A 122 9.57 8.29 -6.45
CA ALA A 122 10.06 9.59 -6.91
C ALA A 122 9.44 9.96 -8.27
N LEU A 123 9.27 9.00 -9.19
CA LEU A 123 8.63 9.21 -10.48
C LEU A 123 7.15 9.60 -10.35
N ALA A 124 6.41 8.96 -9.44
CA ALA A 124 4.99 9.19 -9.21
C ALA A 124 4.75 10.58 -8.56
N GLU A 125 5.68 11.04 -7.72
CA GLU A 125 5.63 12.33 -7.03
C GLU A 125 6.30 13.47 -7.81
N ALA A 126 7.06 13.16 -8.86
CA ALA A 126 7.66 14.14 -9.75
C ALA A 126 6.61 15.17 -10.19
N ARG A 127 7.00 16.45 -10.20
CA ARG A 127 6.09 17.55 -10.52
C ARG A 127 6.42 18.16 -11.86
N ASP A 128 5.38 18.54 -12.59
CA ASP A 128 5.52 19.33 -13.81
C ASP A 128 5.75 20.82 -13.48
N ALA A 129 5.93 21.64 -14.51
CA ALA A 129 6.10 23.09 -14.38
C ALA A 129 4.89 23.80 -13.74
N LYS A 130 3.73 23.15 -13.62
CA LYS A 130 2.52 23.66 -12.97
C LYS A 130 2.35 23.13 -11.55
N GLY A 131 3.30 22.35 -11.04
CA GLY A 131 3.28 21.75 -9.71
C GLY A 131 2.38 20.51 -9.58
N ARG A 132 1.82 19.99 -10.68
CA ARG A 132 0.99 18.77 -10.69
C ARG A 132 1.89 17.54 -10.59
N THR A 133 1.50 16.54 -9.81
CA THR A 133 2.26 15.28 -9.70
C THR A 133 2.06 14.42 -10.96
N ALA A 134 3.08 13.64 -11.32
CA ALA A 134 3.02 12.69 -12.42
C ALA A 134 1.86 11.71 -12.27
N LEU A 135 1.69 11.10 -11.09
CA LEU A 135 0.57 10.18 -10.83
C LEU A 135 -0.80 10.84 -11.00
N GLY A 136 -0.92 12.12 -10.61
CA GLY A 136 -2.16 12.89 -10.78
C GLY A 136 -2.45 13.27 -12.23
N LEU A 137 -1.42 13.33 -13.09
CA LEU A 137 -1.54 13.64 -14.52
C LEU A 137 -1.72 12.39 -15.39
N ALA A 138 -1.15 11.25 -14.96
CA ALA A 138 -1.12 10.01 -15.73
C ALA A 138 -2.54 9.60 -16.19
N ALA A 139 -2.70 9.24 -17.46
CA ALA A 139 -3.92 8.67 -18.03
C ALA A 139 -4.07 7.18 -17.67
N GLU A 140 -5.23 6.57 -17.96
CA GLU A 140 -5.61 5.22 -17.51
C GLU A 140 -4.50 4.15 -17.69
N GLY A 141 -4.06 3.88 -18.92
CA GLY A 141 -3.03 2.86 -19.19
C GLY A 141 -1.69 3.10 -18.47
N PRO A 142 -1.01 4.25 -18.66
CA PRO A 142 0.20 4.56 -17.90
C PRO A 142 0.02 4.54 -16.38
N ARG A 143 -1.15 4.96 -15.87
CA ARG A 143 -1.45 4.97 -14.44
C ARG A 143 -1.51 3.55 -13.88
N GLU A 144 -2.11 2.62 -14.60
CA GLU A 144 -2.16 1.20 -14.22
C GLU A 144 -0.75 0.63 -14.10
N VAL A 145 0.11 0.88 -15.10
CA VAL A 145 1.52 0.45 -15.07
C VAL A 145 2.25 1.08 -13.88
N ILE A 146 2.07 2.38 -13.61
CA ILE A 146 2.68 3.02 -12.43
C ILE A 146 2.21 2.32 -11.13
N TYR A 147 0.94 1.94 -11.01
CA TYR A 147 0.43 1.24 -9.84
C TYR A 147 0.98 -0.17 -9.68
N GLU A 148 1.26 -0.90 -10.76
CA GLU A 148 1.93 -2.21 -10.69
C GLU A 148 3.28 -2.12 -9.95
N TYR A 149 3.98 -0.99 -10.07
CA TYR A 149 5.25 -0.73 -9.40
C TYR A 149 5.09 -0.07 -8.02
N LEU A 150 4.15 0.87 -7.90
CA LEU A 150 3.94 1.69 -6.72
C LEU A 150 3.29 0.93 -5.55
N LEU A 151 2.52 -0.13 -5.84
CA LEU A 151 1.76 -0.86 -4.83
C LEU A 151 2.41 -2.20 -4.49
N PHE A 152 2.47 -2.49 -3.20
CA PHE A 152 2.84 -3.81 -2.68
C PHE A 152 1.66 -4.77 -2.86
N CYS A 153 1.89 -5.91 -3.52
CA CYS A 153 0.84 -6.87 -3.91
C CYS A 153 -0.27 -6.24 -4.77
N GLY A 154 0.02 -5.19 -5.53
CA GLY A 154 -0.98 -4.45 -6.33
C GLY A 154 -2.07 -3.76 -5.52
N ARG A 155 -1.94 -3.68 -4.18
CA ARG A 155 -3.02 -3.25 -3.28
C ARG A 155 -2.58 -2.22 -2.24
N TYR A 156 -1.41 -2.43 -1.64
CA TYR A 156 -0.98 -1.62 -0.49
C TYR A 156 0.02 -0.57 -0.92
N LYS A 157 -0.31 0.70 -0.71
CA LYS A 157 0.66 1.79 -0.88
C LYS A 157 1.50 1.88 0.39
N LEU A 158 2.74 1.40 0.35
CA LEU A 158 3.63 1.45 1.52
C LEU A 158 4.02 2.89 1.84
N HIS A 159 4.12 3.21 3.14
CA HIS A 159 4.73 4.44 3.59
C HIS A 159 6.26 4.31 3.56
N ILE A 160 6.91 5.11 2.73
CA ILE A 160 8.38 5.07 2.57
C ILE A 160 9.06 5.78 3.74
N GLY A 161 9.36 5.01 4.78
CA GLY A 161 9.94 5.50 6.01
C GLY A 161 10.49 4.36 6.88
N PRO A 162 10.99 4.67 8.08
CA PRO A 162 11.40 3.64 9.02
C PRO A 162 10.21 2.72 9.36
N PRO A 163 10.41 1.40 9.49
CA PRO A 163 9.38 0.49 9.96
C PRO A 163 8.81 0.92 11.31
N GLU A 164 7.53 0.61 11.54
CA GLU A 164 6.87 0.78 12.84
C GLU A 164 7.55 -0.05 13.93
N HIS A 165 8.01 -1.24 13.53
CA HIS A 165 8.76 -2.15 14.38
C HIS A 165 9.67 -3.03 13.52
N ARG A 166 10.83 -3.39 14.06
CA ARG A 166 11.76 -4.32 13.41
C ARG A 166 12.46 -5.19 14.44
N THR A 167 12.58 -6.47 14.14
CA THR A 167 13.34 -7.46 14.90
C THR A 167 14.13 -8.33 13.92
N ALA A 168 14.92 -9.28 14.44
CA ALA A 168 15.59 -10.27 13.59
C ALA A 168 14.61 -11.16 12.81
N THR A 169 13.37 -11.32 13.28
CA THR A 169 12.38 -12.27 12.74
C THR A 169 11.16 -11.60 12.12
N SER A 170 10.97 -10.30 12.29
CA SER A 170 9.81 -9.57 11.77
C SER A 170 10.09 -8.11 11.44
N VAL A 171 9.36 -7.57 10.45
CA VAL A 171 9.34 -6.16 10.07
C VAL A 171 7.88 -5.72 9.95
N VAL A 172 7.53 -4.58 10.55
CA VAL A 172 6.17 -4.02 10.51
C VAL A 172 6.19 -2.73 9.70
N LEU A 173 5.47 -2.72 8.58
CA LEU A 173 5.42 -1.61 7.63
C LEU A 173 4.06 -0.93 7.71
N ARG A 174 4.03 0.41 7.73
CA ARG A 174 2.77 1.17 7.58
C ARG A 174 2.41 1.27 6.10
N ALA A 175 1.12 1.16 5.78
CA ALA A 175 0.61 1.28 4.42
C ALA A 175 -0.84 1.82 4.39
N GLU A 176 -1.25 2.27 3.20
CA GLU A 176 -2.65 2.51 2.86
C GLU A 176 -3.18 1.32 2.05
N ASP A 177 -4.33 0.78 2.44
CA ASP A 177 -5.02 -0.27 1.69
C ASP A 177 -5.93 0.35 0.61
N LEU A 178 -5.58 0.14 -0.67
CA LEU A 178 -6.33 0.65 -1.83
C LEU A 178 -7.25 -0.40 -2.47
N GLY A 179 -7.22 -1.66 -2.00
CA GLY A 179 -7.85 -2.79 -2.70
C GLY A 179 -9.37 -2.77 -2.70
N GLU A 180 -9.98 -2.12 -1.71
CA GLU A 180 -11.40 -1.81 -1.69
C GLU A 180 -11.54 -0.45 -1.01
N LYS A 181 -12.04 0.57 -1.71
CA LYS A 181 -12.69 1.68 -0.99
C LYS A 181 -13.83 1.03 -0.23
N ALA A 182 -13.86 1.19 1.09
CA ALA A 182 -14.87 0.55 1.90
C ALA A 182 -16.24 1.14 1.54
N ASP A 183 -16.97 0.48 0.63
CA ASP A 183 -18.36 0.75 0.40
C ASP A 183 -19.12 0.18 1.60
N TYR A 184 -19.20 0.97 2.67
CA TYR A 184 -19.91 0.60 3.88
C TYR A 184 -21.38 0.30 3.62
N GLY A 185 -21.94 0.81 2.51
CA GLY A 185 -23.29 0.46 2.07
C GLY A 185 -23.36 -0.96 1.57
N ALA A 186 -22.48 -1.36 0.66
CA ALA A 186 -22.39 -2.74 0.17
C ALA A 186 -22.01 -3.74 1.29
N ILE A 187 -21.14 -3.32 2.22
CA ILE A 187 -20.77 -4.10 3.40
C ILE A 187 -21.98 -4.34 4.31
N PHE A 188 -22.84 -3.32 4.46
CA PHE A 188 -24.09 -3.44 5.20
C PHE A 188 -25.03 -4.42 4.48
N ASP A 189 -25.22 -4.26 3.17
CA ASP A 189 -26.14 -5.09 2.37
C ASP A 189 -25.72 -6.57 2.34
N ASP A 190 -24.41 -6.88 2.37
CA ASP A 190 -23.92 -8.26 2.48
C ASP A 190 -24.16 -8.87 3.88
N ALA A 191 -24.26 -8.03 4.90
CA ALA A 191 -24.47 -8.43 6.29
C ALA A 191 -25.96 -8.58 6.65
N ASP A 192 -26.84 -7.78 6.05
CA ASP A 192 -28.31 -7.80 6.21
C ASP A 192 -28.90 -8.97 5.43
N LYS A 193 -28.91 -10.15 6.07
CA LYS A 193 -29.27 -11.41 5.39
C LYS A 193 -30.77 -11.65 5.35
N ASP A 194 -31.52 -11.05 6.26
CA ASP A 194 -32.98 -11.16 6.31
C ASP A 194 -33.69 -10.03 5.56
N GLY A 195 -32.95 -8.99 5.16
CA GLY A 195 -33.44 -7.87 4.36
C GLY A 195 -34.33 -6.94 5.16
N ASP A 196 -34.13 -6.84 6.47
CA ASP A 196 -34.94 -5.99 7.36
C ASP A 196 -34.47 -4.51 7.38
N GLU A 197 -33.44 -4.19 6.58
CA GLU A 197 -32.77 -2.90 6.46
C GLU A 197 -32.06 -2.45 7.75
N LYS A 198 -31.78 -3.39 8.65
CA LYS A 198 -31.09 -3.19 9.91
C LYS A 198 -30.04 -4.30 10.10
N LEU A 199 -29.12 -4.06 11.03
CA LEU A 199 -28.23 -5.10 11.50
C LEU A 199 -28.44 -5.30 12.99
N ASP A 200 -28.77 -6.54 13.37
CA ASP A 200 -28.85 -6.93 14.77
C ASP A 200 -27.46 -7.10 15.38
N ARG A 201 -27.39 -7.37 16.69
CA ARG A 201 -26.11 -7.55 17.39
C ARG A 201 -25.27 -8.71 16.85
N LYS A 202 -25.89 -9.77 16.34
CA LYS A 202 -25.21 -10.96 15.83
C LYS A 202 -24.58 -10.67 14.46
N GLU A 203 -25.31 -9.99 13.59
CA GLU A 203 -24.82 -9.52 12.29
C GLU A 203 -23.72 -8.47 12.47
N LEU A 204 -23.96 -7.50 13.37
CA LEU A 204 -22.96 -6.51 13.74
C LEU A 204 -21.68 -7.14 14.29
N LYS A 205 -21.79 -8.19 15.10
CA LYS A 205 -20.61 -8.90 15.62
C LYS A 205 -19.74 -9.45 14.49
N THR A 206 -20.37 -9.98 13.46
CA THR A 206 -19.65 -10.56 12.32
C THR A 206 -18.97 -9.47 11.50
N ILE A 207 -19.71 -8.41 11.15
CA ILE A 207 -19.20 -7.35 10.28
C ILE A 207 -18.23 -6.40 10.98
N ALA A 208 -18.48 -6.02 12.24
CA ALA A 208 -17.58 -5.16 13.01
C ALA A 208 -16.19 -5.81 13.12
N ASN A 209 -16.14 -7.12 13.37
CA ASN A 209 -14.87 -7.86 13.39
C ASN A 209 -14.17 -7.85 12.02
N SER A 210 -14.90 -7.95 10.90
CA SER A 210 -14.31 -7.94 9.55
C SER A 210 -13.71 -6.58 9.18
N ILE A 211 -14.30 -5.49 9.68
CA ILE A 211 -13.78 -4.12 9.49
C ILE A 211 -12.86 -3.67 10.66
N GLY A 212 -12.61 -4.53 11.64
CA GLY A 212 -11.71 -4.31 12.77
C GLY A 212 -12.23 -3.32 13.81
N LEU A 213 -13.55 -3.22 13.95
CA LEU A 213 -14.28 -2.44 14.94
C LEU A 213 -14.87 -3.31 16.04
N ASP A 214 -15.25 -2.67 17.14
CA ASP A 214 -16.00 -3.30 18.23
C ASP A 214 -17.50 -3.15 17.93
N PRO A 215 -18.30 -4.24 17.98
CA PRO A 215 -19.74 -4.16 17.76
C PRO A 215 -20.45 -3.16 18.69
N ASP A 216 -19.95 -2.99 19.92
CA ASP A 216 -20.51 -2.08 20.91
C ASP A 216 -20.32 -0.60 20.50
N MET A 217 -19.50 -0.30 19.49
CA MET A 217 -19.38 1.06 18.93
C MET A 217 -20.60 1.49 18.11
N PHE A 218 -21.39 0.53 17.63
CA PHE A 218 -22.60 0.76 16.82
C PHE A 218 -23.87 0.81 17.67
N LEU A 219 -23.81 0.20 18.86
CA LEU A 219 -24.95 -0.01 19.74
C LEU A 219 -24.92 1.01 20.88
N LYS A 220 -25.99 1.79 21.05
CA LYS A 220 -26.07 2.88 22.04
C LYS A 220 -26.41 2.34 23.44
N GLY A 221 -25.50 1.57 24.02
CA GLY A 221 -25.31 1.48 25.47
C GLY A 221 -26.51 1.07 26.35
N SER A 222 -27.54 0.38 25.83
CA SER A 222 -28.57 -0.21 26.68
C SER A 222 -28.65 -1.73 26.52
N GLU A 223 -28.67 -2.46 27.64
CA GLU A 223 -28.65 -3.93 27.69
C GLU A 223 -29.94 -4.61 27.18
N LYS A 224 -30.75 -3.94 26.34
CA LYS A 224 -32.01 -4.47 25.83
C LYS A 224 -31.86 -5.05 24.42
N SER A 225 -32.57 -6.14 24.19
CA SER A 225 -32.47 -7.07 23.05
C SER A 225 -32.86 -6.53 21.67
N ASP A 226 -33.31 -5.27 21.56
CA ASP A 226 -33.87 -4.68 20.33
C ASP A 226 -32.93 -3.65 19.67
N GLU A 227 -31.67 -3.57 20.11
CA GLU A 227 -30.69 -2.66 19.49
C GLU A 227 -30.23 -3.22 18.14
N SER A 228 -30.79 -2.67 17.08
CA SER A 228 -30.30 -2.80 15.72
C SER A 228 -29.94 -1.42 15.15
N ILE A 229 -29.11 -1.39 14.11
CA ILE A 229 -28.65 -0.15 13.47
C ILE A 229 -29.12 -0.07 12.03
N SER A 230 -29.57 1.10 11.60
CA SER A 230 -29.92 1.34 10.19
C SER A 230 -28.67 1.48 9.31
N LYS A 231 -28.83 1.22 8.00
CA LYS A 231 -27.75 1.41 7.00
C LYS A 231 -27.11 2.79 7.07
N GLY A 232 -27.92 3.84 7.15
CA GLY A 232 -27.43 5.22 7.20
C GLY A 232 -26.57 5.51 8.43
N GLU A 233 -26.98 5.01 9.60
CA GLU A 233 -26.22 5.13 10.84
C GLU A 233 -24.93 4.32 10.80
N PHE A 234 -24.98 3.08 10.31
CA PHE A 234 -23.80 2.23 10.15
C PHE A 234 -22.75 2.89 9.25
N VAL A 235 -23.17 3.36 8.07
CA VAL A 235 -22.29 4.06 7.12
C VAL A 235 -21.72 5.33 7.76
N SER A 236 -22.54 6.14 8.43
CA SER A 236 -22.09 7.36 9.10
C SER A 236 -21.05 7.09 10.19
N ILE A 237 -21.27 6.05 11.01
CA ILE A 237 -20.31 5.63 12.04
C ILE A 237 -19.02 5.15 11.39
N CYS A 238 -19.10 4.29 10.38
CA CYS A 238 -17.91 3.79 9.68
C CYS A 238 -17.11 4.93 9.04
N LYS A 239 -17.75 5.85 8.32
CA LYS A 239 -17.08 7.02 7.73
C LYS A 239 -16.43 7.92 8.77
N ARG A 240 -17.10 8.16 9.90
CA ARG A 240 -16.56 8.96 11.01
C ARG A 240 -15.34 8.30 11.66
N LEU A 241 -15.36 6.98 11.80
CA LEU A 241 -14.38 6.23 12.59
C LEU A 241 -13.19 5.72 11.76
N LEU A 242 -13.45 5.28 10.54
CA LEU A 242 -12.48 4.66 9.62
C LEU A 242 -12.14 5.57 8.42
N GLY A 243 -12.93 6.61 8.17
CA GLY A 243 -12.77 7.50 7.02
C GLY A 243 -13.50 7.02 5.76
N ASP A 244 -13.57 7.92 4.78
CA ASP A 244 -14.10 7.68 3.42
C ASP A 244 -12.97 7.38 2.41
N GLY A 245 -11.72 7.41 2.86
CA GLY A 245 -10.52 7.18 2.05
C GLY A 245 -9.94 5.77 2.24
N PRO A 246 -8.75 5.53 1.67
CA PRO A 246 -7.98 4.32 1.94
C PRO A 246 -7.81 4.05 3.43
N ARG A 247 -7.91 2.78 3.82
CA ARG A 247 -7.74 2.37 5.21
C ARG A 247 -6.24 2.36 5.57
N GLU A 248 -5.88 3.00 6.68
CA GLU A 248 -4.53 2.88 7.22
C GLU A 248 -4.32 1.51 7.87
N VAL A 249 -3.31 0.78 7.39
CA VAL A 249 -2.98 -0.56 7.86
C VAL A 249 -1.49 -0.66 8.21
N VAL A 250 -1.16 -1.71 8.97
CA VAL A 250 0.19 -2.20 9.13
C VAL A 250 0.30 -3.60 8.55
N ILE A 251 1.42 -3.87 7.88
CA ILE A 251 1.78 -5.17 7.32
C ILE A 251 2.95 -5.70 8.13
N LYS A 252 2.70 -6.70 8.98
CA LYS A 252 3.73 -7.41 9.74
C LYS A 252 4.23 -8.57 8.89
N LEU A 253 5.44 -8.43 8.35
CA LEU A 253 6.17 -9.44 7.61
C LEU A 253 7.02 -10.28 8.57
N MET A 254 6.83 -11.60 8.58
CA MET A 254 7.45 -12.55 9.51
C MET A 254 8.24 -13.61 8.74
N LYS A 255 9.43 -13.97 9.25
CA LYS A 255 10.31 -14.97 8.62
C LYS A 255 9.88 -16.40 8.93
N ASN A 256 9.48 -16.64 10.17
CA ASN A 256 9.24 -17.99 10.66
C ASN A 256 7.76 -18.35 10.51
N LYS A 257 7.48 -19.39 9.72
CA LYS A 257 6.13 -19.90 9.50
C LYS A 257 5.43 -20.26 10.82
N ASP A 258 6.10 -20.97 11.72
CA ASP A 258 5.53 -21.40 12.99
C ASP A 258 5.13 -20.23 13.92
N GLN A 259 5.86 -19.10 13.86
CA GLN A 259 5.50 -17.90 14.61
C GLN A 259 4.26 -17.23 14.02
N TRP A 260 4.23 -17.12 12.69
CA TRP A 260 3.08 -16.58 11.95
C TRP A 260 1.82 -17.43 12.15
N GLU A 261 1.91 -18.76 12.03
CA GLU A 261 0.80 -19.68 12.24
C GLU A 261 0.27 -19.59 13.67
N ARG A 262 1.16 -19.52 14.68
CA ARG A 262 0.74 -19.33 16.07
C ARG A 262 -0.03 -18.03 16.27
N GLU A 263 0.44 -16.92 15.70
CA GLU A 263 -0.26 -15.63 15.82
C GLU A 263 -1.62 -15.65 15.10
N CYS A 264 -1.69 -16.22 13.89
CA CYS A 264 -2.96 -16.40 13.17
C CYS A 264 -3.94 -17.31 13.94
N ASN A 265 -3.44 -18.42 14.47
CA ASN A 265 -4.24 -19.39 15.23
C ASN A 265 -4.72 -18.80 16.56
N ALA A 266 -3.89 -18.01 17.24
CA ALA A 266 -4.28 -17.32 18.47
C ALA A 266 -5.50 -16.42 18.24
N ARG A 267 -5.49 -15.63 17.16
CA ARG A 267 -6.62 -14.74 16.81
C ARG A 267 -7.87 -15.50 16.39
N LYS A 268 -7.73 -16.54 15.57
CA LYS A 268 -8.86 -17.31 15.02
C LYS A 268 -9.50 -18.26 16.03
N LYS A 269 -8.68 -19.03 16.76
CA LYS A 269 -9.14 -20.13 17.62
C LYS A 269 -9.75 -19.67 18.93
N TYR A 270 -9.24 -18.58 19.49
CA TYR A 270 -9.61 -18.12 20.83
C TYR A 270 -10.68 -17.01 20.83
N GLU A 271 -11.17 -16.62 19.64
CA GLU A 271 -12.22 -15.61 19.47
C GLU A 271 -11.92 -14.33 20.26
N LEU A 272 -10.69 -13.83 20.13
CA LEU A 272 -10.23 -12.64 20.86
C LEU A 272 -10.99 -11.41 20.36
N GLU A 273 -11.57 -10.64 21.28
CA GLU A 273 -12.37 -9.48 20.97
C GLU A 273 -11.49 -8.29 20.52
N SER A 274 -11.91 -7.63 19.46
CA SER A 274 -11.18 -6.54 18.79
C SER A 274 -10.92 -5.33 19.70
N LYS A 275 -11.70 -5.16 20.78
CA LYS A 275 -11.50 -4.11 21.79
C LYS A 275 -10.33 -4.35 22.74
N TYR A 276 -9.89 -5.59 22.88
CA TYR A 276 -8.79 -5.97 23.76
C TYR A 276 -7.53 -6.32 22.98
N VAL A 277 -7.70 -6.92 21.81
CA VAL A 277 -6.61 -7.44 20.99
C VAL A 277 -6.82 -7.00 19.55
N VAL A 278 -5.78 -6.51 18.88
CA VAL A 278 -5.92 -6.05 17.48
C VAL A 278 -6.25 -7.21 16.54
N SER A 279 -7.36 -7.10 15.81
CA SER A 279 -7.75 -8.13 14.84
C SER A 279 -6.91 -8.07 13.56
N ALA A 280 -6.60 -9.23 13.00
CA ALA A 280 -6.09 -9.33 11.64
C ALA A 280 -7.23 -9.05 10.65
N LEU A 281 -6.93 -8.30 9.59
CA LEU A 281 -7.90 -8.01 8.54
C LEU A 281 -8.12 -9.25 7.66
N PRO A 282 -9.37 -9.52 7.25
CA PRO A 282 -9.69 -10.58 6.31
C PRO A 282 -9.32 -10.18 4.86
N LYS A 283 -9.42 -11.13 3.93
CA LYS A 283 -9.25 -10.92 2.48
C LYS A 283 -7.93 -10.26 2.08
N ILE A 284 -6.81 -10.62 2.73
CA ILE A 284 -5.49 -10.17 2.29
C ILE A 284 -5.04 -10.94 1.03
N PRO A 285 -4.11 -10.40 0.23
CA PRO A 285 -3.49 -11.15 -0.87
C PRO A 285 -2.97 -12.52 -0.40
N PRO A 286 -3.04 -13.56 -1.26
CA PRO A 286 -2.59 -14.90 -0.90
C PRO A 286 -1.08 -14.93 -0.61
N GLU A 287 -0.64 -15.92 0.18
CA GLU A 287 0.77 -16.04 0.64
C GLU A 287 1.77 -16.00 -0.53
N TYR A 288 1.46 -16.64 -1.67
CA TYR A 288 2.35 -16.62 -2.83
C TYR A 288 2.55 -15.20 -3.40
N ALA A 289 1.50 -14.38 -3.41
CA ALA A 289 1.55 -13.01 -3.93
C ALA A 289 2.36 -12.11 -2.98
N ILE A 290 2.17 -12.27 -1.66
CA ILE A 290 2.99 -11.60 -0.65
C ILE A 290 4.45 -12.00 -0.79
N ALA A 291 4.73 -13.30 -0.89
CA ALA A 291 6.09 -13.81 -1.00
C ALA A 291 6.79 -13.29 -2.25
N LYS A 292 6.08 -13.25 -3.39
CA LYS A 292 6.55 -12.63 -4.63
C LYS A 292 6.83 -11.14 -4.43
N ALA A 293 5.87 -10.39 -3.90
CA ALA A 293 6.02 -8.95 -3.65
C ALA A 293 7.21 -8.62 -2.74
N VAL A 294 7.49 -9.47 -1.74
CA VAL A 294 8.65 -9.31 -0.85
C VAL A 294 9.97 -9.57 -1.58
N ARG A 295 10.03 -10.62 -2.41
CA ARG A 295 11.22 -10.96 -3.21
C ARG A 295 11.54 -9.85 -4.20
N ASP A 296 10.56 -9.45 -4.98
CA ASP A 296 10.67 -8.43 -6.03
C ASP A 296 10.81 -7.01 -5.46
N GLY A 297 10.53 -6.84 -4.17
CA GLY A 297 10.64 -5.54 -3.49
C GLY A 297 9.59 -4.52 -3.93
N GLU A 298 8.38 -5.00 -4.23
CA GLU A 298 7.26 -4.19 -4.69
C GLU A 298 6.88 -3.07 -3.72
N GLY A 299 6.19 -2.05 -4.24
CA GLY A 299 5.64 -0.98 -3.43
C GLY A 299 6.68 -0.09 -2.76
N GLY A 300 7.94 -0.12 -3.21
CA GLY A 300 9.06 0.59 -2.58
C GLY A 300 9.69 -0.14 -1.40
N LEU A 301 9.40 -1.43 -1.22
CA LEU A 301 10.03 -2.23 -0.18
C LEU A 301 11.56 -2.27 -0.31
N ASN A 302 12.12 -2.25 -1.53
CA ASN A 302 13.58 -2.17 -1.72
C ASN A 302 14.17 -0.88 -1.16
N SER A 303 13.55 0.28 -1.42
CA SER A 303 13.98 1.55 -0.83
C SER A 303 13.94 1.51 0.70
N ILE A 304 12.95 0.82 1.29
CA ILE A 304 12.88 0.62 2.74
C ILE A 304 14.00 -0.31 3.23
N LYS A 305 14.27 -1.42 2.51
CA LYS A 305 15.35 -2.36 2.83
C LYS A 305 16.71 -1.67 2.88
N GLU A 306 17.04 -0.93 1.82
CA GLU A 306 18.32 -0.24 1.65
C GLU A 306 18.53 0.85 2.71
N LYS A 307 17.48 1.63 3.01
CA LYS A 307 17.62 2.82 3.87
C LYS A 307 17.39 2.54 5.36
N TYR A 308 16.57 1.55 5.71
CA TYR A 308 16.06 1.40 7.08
C TYR A 308 16.14 -0.01 7.66
N LEU A 309 16.55 -1.04 6.92
CA LEU A 309 16.56 -2.41 7.45
C LEU A 309 17.93 -2.93 7.85
N ASP A 310 19.03 -2.24 7.58
CA ASP A 310 20.38 -2.59 8.09
C ASP A 310 20.72 -4.10 7.92
N ASN A 311 20.45 -4.67 6.74
CA ASN A 311 20.58 -6.12 6.41
C ASN A 311 19.54 -7.08 7.05
N ILE A 312 18.49 -6.58 7.68
CA ILE A 312 17.33 -7.38 8.10
C ILE A 312 16.48 -7.67 6.87
N ALA A 313 16.57 -8.90 6.36
CA ALA A 313 15.65 -9.36 5.32
C ALA A 313 14.20 -9.37 5.83
N PRO A 314 13.22 -8.77 5.13
CA PRO A 314 11.81 -8.95 5.45
C PRO A 314 11.38 -10.41 5.29
N GLY A 315 10.41 -10.84 6.11
CA GLY A 315 9.81 -12.15 5.98
C GLY A 315 8.75 -12.21 4.88
N ILE A 316 8.37 -13.43 4.46
CA ILE A 316 7.37 -13.67 3.41
C ILE A 316 5.96 -13.96 3.94
N TYR A 317 5.83 -14.21 5.25
CA TYR A 317 4.53 -14.46 5.89
C TYR A 317 3.98 -13.15 6.42
N ALA A 318 2.78 -12.74 6.00
CA ALA A 318 2.21 -11.45 6.42
C ALA A 318 1.00 -11.59 7.33
N ILE A 319 0.85 -10.61 8.23
CA ILE A 319 -0.39 -10.29 8.93
C ILE A 319 -0.69 -8.82 8.68
N VAL A 320 -1.86 -8.52 8.11
CA VAL A 320 -2.33 -7.16 7.90
C VAL A 320 -3.32 -6.80 9.00
N MET A 321 -3.14 -5.64 9.62
CA MET A 321 -3.97 -5.15 10.74
C MET A 321 -4.27 -3.67 10.56
N ASN A 322 -5.33 -3.18 11.19
CA ASN A 322 -5.56 -1.73 11.28
C ASN A 322 -4.36 -1.05 11.95
N ALA A 323 -3.92 0.08 11.40
CA ALA A 323 -2.80 0.80 11.97
C ALA A 323 -3.18 1.49 13.29
N ALA A 324 -2.38 1.25 14.33
CA ALA A 324 -2.51 1.96 15.59
C ALA A 324 -1.78 3.32 15.54
N HIS A 325 -2.04 4.17 16.53
CA HIS A 325 -1.41 5.50 16.59
C HIS A 325 -0.05 5.46 17.29
N ARG A 326 0.00 5.02 18.55
CA ARG A 326 1.24 4.95 19.34
C ARG A 326 1.24 3.70 20.21
N ASN A 327 2.41 3.15 20.46
CA ASN A 327 2.59 2.16 21.52
C ASN A 327 2.70 2.83 22.90
N LEU A 328 2.50 2.06 23.96
CA LEU A 328 2.47 2.56 25.33
C LEU A 328 3.81 3.19 25.73
N LEU A 329 4.94 2.67 25.23
CA LEU A 329 6.26 3.25 25.48
C LEU A 329 6.39 4.67 24.90
N GLN A 330 5.95 4.87 23.66
CA GLN A 330 5.91 6.18 23.02
C GLN A 330 4.98 7.14 23.77
N MET A 331 3.82 6.66 24.22
CA MET A 331 2.87 7.47 24.99
C MET A 331 3.48 7.94 26.31
N LEU A 332 4.13 7.05 27.08
CA LEU A 332 4.77 7.44 28.33
C LEU A 332 5.89 8.46 28.12
N ASN A 333 6.72 8.25 27.09
CA ASN A 333 7.85 9.13 26.81
C ASN A 333 7.43 10.51 26.28
N GLN A 334 6.39 10.57 25.44
CA GLN A 334 6.02 11.79 24.71
C GLN A 334 4.85 12.55 25.33
N GLU A 335 3.92 11.87 25.99
CA GLU A 335 2.70 12.48 26.54
C GLU A 335 2.78 12.71 28.04
N GLN A 336 3.76 12.09 28.72
CA GLN A 336 3.99 12.20 30.16
C GLN A 336 2.69 12.15 30.98
N PRO A 337 1.90 11.07 30.86
CA PRO A 337 0.58 11.00 31.45
C PRO A 337 0.64 11.09 32.98
N LYS A 338 -0.33 11.79 33.56
CA LYS A 338 -0.48 11.90 35.02
C LYS A 338 -0.87 10.55 35.63
N LEU A 339 -0.72 10.44 36.95
CA LEU A 339 -0.99 9.21 37.70
C LEU A 339 -2.37 8.61 37.43
N ASP A 340 -3.42 9.42 37.35
CA ASP A 340 -4.77 8.91 37.11
C ASP A 340 -4.94 8.36 35.69
N THR A 341 -4.31 8.99 34.71
CA THR A 341 -4.25 8.48 33.34
C THR A 341 -3.46 7.18 33.27
N MET A 342 -2.34 7.07 33.98
CA MET A 342 -1.55 5.83 34.06
C MET A 342 -2.36 4.70 34.70
N LYS A 343 -3.11 4.96 35.77
CA LYS A 343 -4.02 3.97 36.39
C LYS A 343 -5.09 3.50 35.41
N ALA A 344 -5.68 4.42 34.64
CA ALA A 344 -6.67 4.08 33.63
C ALA A 344 -6.07 3.23 32.50
N MET A 345 -4.87 3.57 32.02
CA MET A 345 -4.15 2.78 31.02
C MET A 345 -3.83 1.37 31.53
N LEU A 346 -3.31 1.26 32.75
CA LEU A 346 -2.97 -0.02 33.35
C LEU A 346 -4.20 -0.92 33.53
N ARG A 347 -5.35 -0.33 33.92
CA ARG A 347 -6.61 -1.04 33.99
C ARG A 347 -7.00 -1.65 32.64
N GLN A 348 -6.95 -0.88 31.56
CA GLN A 348 -7.25 -1.38 30.21
C GLN A 348 -6.32 -2.53 29.79
N VAL A 349 -5.02 -2.44 30.12
CA VAL A 349 -4.06 -3.52 29.86
C VAL A 349 -4.46 -4.79 30.60
N PHE A 350 -4.82 -4.69 31.89
CA PHE A 350 -5.24 -5.86 32.66
C PHE A 350 -6.59 -6.42 32.22
N GLU A 351 -7.54 -5.59 31.78
CA GLU A 351 -8.78 -6.05 31.17
C GLU A 351 -8.52 -6.86 29.89
N ALA A 352 -7.57 -6.42 29.05
CA ALA A 352 -7.19 -7.16 27.85
C ALA A 352 -6.48 -8.49 28.18
N VAL A 353 -5.62 -8.51 29.22
CA VAL A 353 -4.98 -9.73 29.70
C VAL A 353 -6.00 -10.70 30.30
N GLN A 354 -6.94 -10.19 31.12
CA GLN A 354 -8.03 -10.96 31.69
C GLN A 354 -8.84 -11.63 30.59
N HIS A 355 -9.21 -10.89 29.54
CA HIS A 355 -9.92 -11.44 28.39
C HIS A 355 -9.18 -12.62 27.74
N MET A 356 -7.86 -12.52 27.55
CA MET A 356 -7.07 -13.65 27.03
C MET A 356 -7.06 -14.85 27.99
N HIS A 357 -6.91 -14.60 29.30
CA HIS A 357 -6.89 -15.65 30.31
C HIS A 357 -8.22 -16.39 30.44
N GLU A 358 -9.36 -15.70 30.30
CA GLU A 358 -10.70 -16.31 30.26
C GLU A 358 -10.87 -17.25 29.06
N LYS A 359 -10.08 -17.05 28.00
CA LYS A 359 -9.99 -17.95 26.83
C LYS A 359 -8.92 -19.03 26.99
N ASN A 360 -8.31 -19.18 28.17
CA ASN A 360 -7.19 -20.10 28.44
C ASN A 360 -5.96 -19.84 27.55
N LEU A 361 -5.67 -18.57 27.27
CA LEU A 361 -4.53 -18.13 26.47
C LEU A 361 -3.72 -17.11 27.26
N MET A 362 -2.42 -17.32 27.41
CA MET A 362 -1.48 -16.31 27.90
C MET A 362 -0.78 -15.63 26.73
N HIS A 363 -0.52 -14.33 26.84
CA HIS A 363 0.18 -13.58 25.78
C HIS A 363 1.67 -13.95 25.66
N GLY A 364 2.35 -14.19 26.78
CA GLY A 364 3.75 -14.61 26.80
C GLY A 364 4.81 -13.52 26.56
N ASP A 365 4.43 -12.30 26.14
CA ASP A 365 5.36 -11.20 25.86
C ASP A 365 4.72 -9.81 26.09
N ILE A 366 4.17 -9.61 27.29
CA ILE A 366 3.58 -8.32 27.68
C ILE A 366 4.70 -7.32 27.96
N LYS A 367 4.84 -6.36 27.06
CA LYS A 367 5.76 -5.22 27.16
C LYS A 367 5.12 -3.97 26.56
N MET A 368 5.60 -2.79 26.95
CA MET A 368 5.00 -1.51 26.53
C MET A 368 4.96 -1.29 25.01
N VAL A 369 5.83 -1.94 24.25
CA VAL A 369 5.82 -1.85 22.78
C VAL A 369 4.75 -2.75 22.14
N ASN A 370 4.25 -3.75 22.87
CA ASN A 370 3.19 -4.68 22.43
C ASN A 370 1.79 -4.25 22.90
N ILE A 371 1.67 -3.01 23.36
CA ILE A 371 0.42 -2.37 23.78
C ILE A 371 0.27 -1.10 22.96
N VAL A 372 -0.80 -0.99 22.19
CA VAL A 372 -1.00 0.13 21.26
C VAL A 372 -2.33 0.83 21.49
N ARG A 373 -2.36 2.14 21.25
CA ARG A 373 -3.58 2.94 21.32
C ARG A 373 -4.20 3.13 19.95
N PHE A 374 -5.49 2.83 19.86
CA PHE A 374 -6.28 3.06 18.65
C PHE A 374 -6.90 4.45 18.67
N ARG A 375 -6.79 5.17 17.55
CA ARG A 375 -7.33 6.54 17.44
C ARG A 375 -8.86 6.58 17.53
N ILE A 376 -9.49 5.50 17.10
CA ILE A 376 -10.94 5.40 16.94
C ILE A 376 -11.72 5.55 18.24
N ASP A 377 -11.20 5.01 19.33
CA ASP A 377 -11.82 4.97 20.66
C ASP A 377 -10.87 5.41 21.78
N ASN A 378 -9.63 5.75 21.42
CA ASN A 378 -8.56 6.12 22.34
C ASN A 378 -8.25 5.04 23.40
N LYS A 379 -8.57 3.77 23.11
CA LYS A 379 -8.33 2.62 24.01
C LYS A 379 -7.04 1.88 23.66
N LEU A 380 -6.48 1.21 24.67
CA LEU A 380 -5.33 0.33 24.55
C LEU A 380 -5.73 -1.08 24.14
N ARG A 381 -4.94 -1.68 23.25
CA ARG A 381 -5.12 -3.05 22.75
C ARG A 381 -3.78 -3.77 22.69
N LEU A 382 -3.81 -5.08 22.90
CA LEU A 382 -2.63 -5.96 22.78
C LEU A 382 -2.36 -6.31 21.31
N ILE A 383 -1.08 -6.43 20.97
CA ILE A 383 -0.56 -6.90 19.68
C ILE A 383 0.51 -7.96 19.90
N ASP A 384 0.97 -8.61 18.83
CA ASP A 384 2.14 -9.50 18.86
C ASP A 384 1.92 -10.80 19.69
N LEU A 385 1.14 -11.73 19.12
CA LEU A 385 0.77 -12.98 19.80
C LEU A 385 1.68 -14.18 19.44
N ASP A 386 2.87 -13.93 18.91
CA ASP A 386 3.78 -15.00 18.47
C ASP A 386 4.40 -15.79 19.64
N ALA A 387 4.44 -15.20 20.84
CA ALA A 387 4.81 -15.83 22.11
C ALA A 387 3.62 -16.41 22.88
N SER A 388 2.40 -16.35 22.32
CA SER A 388 1.21 -16.81 23.03
C SER A 388 1.21 -18.32 23.27
N ALA A 389 0.70 -18.73 24.43
CA ALA A 389 0.65 -20.12 24.85
C ALA A 389 -0.68 -20.43 25.52
N ARG A 390 -1.12 -21.68 25.41
CA ARG A 390 -2.30 -22.15 26.13
C ARG A 390 -2.00 -22.23 27.62
N ILE A 391 -2.91 -21.71 28.45
CA ILE A 391 -2.89 -21.93 29.89
C ILE A 391 -3.40 -23.36 30.14
N VAL A 392 -2.55 -24.19 30.74
CA VAL A 392 -2.91 -25.54 31.17
C VAL A 392 -3.25 -25.46 32.66
N PRO A 393 -4.44 -25.93 33.09
CA PRO A 393 -4.84 -25.95 34.49
C PRO A 393 -3.93 -26.80 35.39
#